data_AF-A0AAU7IDP3-F1
#
_entry.id   AF-A0AAU7IDP3-F1
#
_cell.length_a   1.000
_cell.length_b   1.000
_cell.length_c   1.000
_cell.angle_alpha   90.00
_cell.angle_beta   90.00
_cell.angle_gamma   90.00
#
_symmetry.space_group_name_H-M   'P 1'
#
loop_
_entity.id
_entity.type
_entity.pdbx_description
1 polymer ?
#
loop_
_entity_poly.entity_id
_entity_poly.type
_entity_poly.pdbx_seq_one_letter_code
_entity_poly.pdbx_strand_id
1 'polypeptide(L)'
;MKCKWFSALLCLFCPLTVLAAVTTVTPKAMTGPLTNPGIGIASFHQGYGETLGLADYPDTGFEYERFYWRDLEPVEGQYNFALVDDAFKYAAAHRPAMNVGLRFMALAEPETGSQIPDWLINKGVKGTWTPDKKTFIPDLDDPLFIEYSQRLLNAMGKRYDGNENLAFVDIGMVGSWGEWHNSNFPMLKPLLERYTTAQLDRYVTMHFTAFPSTPKIMLMSGGQSLANAVARGAGWRADCLGDLRVFSASWNHMADDYPQRLQAARKSYSGFNDAWKHAPVSFEICSYMQDWKNTFHYTREEVQGIFDWAVKQHTSTINLKSRTVPREYRPIVDEALTKLGYRFRLASLSHESVWEGGQEFTLTSTWYNEGNAPIYLPYTLAFRLVDEANKVVAQGNAPEDIRHWLPGKHSLSYPMPMPGTLPKGKYAIEAAIVDKTGAARINFANEGKQSNGWYRVSAVTVK
;
A
#
# COMPACT_ATOMS: atom_id res chain seq x y z
N MET A 1 -25.22 82.38 43.94
CA MET A 1 -25.72 81.30 43.06
C MET A 1 -24.97 80.01 43.40
N LYS A 2 -25.65 79.00 43.94
CA LYS A 2 -25.05 77.69 44.30
C LYS A 2 -25.26 76.72 43.13
N CYS A 3 -24.18 76.22 42.53
CA CYS A 3 -24.23 75.23 41.46
C CYS A 3 -24.03 73.83 42.05
N LYS A 4 -25.01 72.93 41.90
CA LYS A 4 -24.92 71.52 42.30
C LYS A 4 -24.48 70.69 41.08
N TRP A 5 -23.41 69.93 41.21
CA TRP A 5 -23.00 68.93 40.23
C TRP A 5 -23.60 67.58 40.62
N PHE A 6 -24.32 66.95 39.69
CA PHE A 6 -24.76 65.55 39.78
C PHE A 6 -23.75 64.70 38.98
N SER A 7 -23.05 63.79 39.65
CA SER A 7 -22.29 62.72 38.98
C SER A 7 -23.20 61.50 38.82
N ALA A 8 -23.52 61.16 37.57
CA ALA A 8 -24.17 59.90 37.22
C ALA A 8 -23.10 58.81 37.06
N LEU A 9 -23.21 57.74 37.85
CA LEU A 9 -22.37 56.54 37.71
C LEU A 9 -22.99 55.66 36.61
N LEU A 10 -22.30 55.55 35.47
CA LEU A 10 -22.66 54.63 34.40
C LEU A 10 -21.99 53.26 34.70
N CYS A 11 -22.75 52.27 35.17
CA CYS A 11 -22.27 50.90 35.30
C CYS A 11 -22.21 50.26 33.90
N LEU A 12 -21.02 50.16 33.31
CA LEU A 12 -20.77 49.30 32.16
C LEU A 12 -20.84 47.82 32.61
N PHE A 13 -21.89 47.11 32.20
CA PHE A 13 -21.91 45.66 32.21
C PHE A 13 -21.03 45.14 31.06
N CYS A 14 -19.84 44.66 31.40
CA CYS A 14 -19.02 43.88 30.48
C CYS A 14 -19.52 42.42 30.53
N PRO A 15 -19.99 41.82 29.42
CA PRO A 15 -20.34 40.40 29.42
C PRO A 15 -19.05 39.60 29.64
N LEU A 16 -18.96 38.91 30.78
CA LEU A 16 -17.97 37.86 31.01
C LEU A 16 -18.23 36.75 29.99
N THR A 17 -17.47 36.75 28.89
CA THR A 17 -17.34 35.57 28.05
C THR A 17 -16.66 34.49 28.88
N VAL A 18 -17.45 33.53 29.37
CA VAL A 18 -16.91 32.31 29.97
C VAL A 18 -16.18 31.58 28.85
N LEU A 19 -14.86 31.69 28.82
CA LEU A 19 -14.03 30.83 27.98
C LEU A 19 -14.26 29.40 28.47
N ALA A 20 -14.94 28.59 27.64
CA ALA A 20 -15.06 27.16 27.90
C ALA A 20 -13.65 26.59 28.11
N ALA A 21 -13.42 25.92 29.23
CA ALA A 21 -12.13 25.30 29.50
C ALA A 21 -11.85 24.25 28.41
N VAL A 22 -10.68 24.32 27.77
CA VAL A 22 -10.25 23.38 26.72
C VAL A 22 -9.25 22.39 27.32
N THR A 23 -9.42 21.11 27.00
CA THR A 23 -8.43 20.06 27.26
C THR A 23 -7.64 19.82 25.99
N THR A 24 -6.31 19.79 26.10
CA THR A 24 -5.42 19.39 25.00
C THR A 24 -4.49 18.30 25.50
N VAL A 25 -4.41 17.20 24.74
CA VAL A 25 -3.52 16.07 25.00
C VAL A 25 -2.54 15.89 23.86
N THR A 26 -1.36 15.36 24.19
CA THR A 26 -0.30 15.01 23.23
C THR A 26 0.01 13.52 23.42
N PRO A 27 -0.70 12.62 22.72
CA PRO A 27 -0.50 11.18 22.88
C PRO A 27 0.95 10.78 22.61
N LYS A 28 1.50 9.91 23.45
CA LYS A 28 2.92 9.49 23.35
C LYS A 28 3.16 8.74 22.05
N ALA A 29 4.23 9.10 21.33
CA ALA A 29 4.64 8.47 20.09
C ALA A 29 5.31 7.11 20.35
N MET A 30 5.16 6.16 19.43
CA MET A 30 5.97 4.94 19.40
C MET A 30 7.22 5.12 18.53
N THR A 31 8.30 4.46 18.92
CA THR A 31 9.52 4.33 18.13
C THR A 31 9.59 2.96 17.45
N GLY A 32 10.38 2.86 16.38
CA GLY A 32 10.59 1.59 15.66
C GLY A 32 9.49 1.21 14.66
N PRO A 33 9.65 0.02 14.04
CA PRO A 33 8.73 -0.49 13.01
C PRO A 33 7.28 -0.59 13.49
N LEU A 34 6.35 -0.40 12.56
CA LEU A 34 4.92 -0.56 12.79
C LEU A 34 4.31 -1.31 11.62
N THR A 35 3.75 -2.49 11.88
CA THR A 35 3.09 -3.30 10.85
C THR A 35 1.68 -2.78 10.59
N ASN A 36 1.37 -2.59 9.31
CA ASN A 36 0.08 -2.09 8.84
C ASN A 36 -0.23 -2.70 7.46
N PRO A 37 -1.52 -2.90 7.13
CA PRO A 37 -1.90 -3.61 5.91
C PRO A 37 -1.52 -2.83 4.64
N GLY A 38 -0.93 -3.54 3.67
CA GLY A 38 -0.62 -3.01 2.33
C GLY A 38 0.66 -2.19 2.20
N ILE A 39 1.51 -2.17 3.24
CA ILE A 39 2.79 -1.46 3.24
C ILE A 39 3.92 -2.30 3.86
N GLY A 40 5.16 -1.87 3.73
CA GLY A 40 6.31 -2.50 4.36
C GLY A 40 6.80 -3.73 3.60
N ILE A 41 7.17 -4.79 4.32
CA ILE A 41 7.73 -6.02 3.73
C ILE A 41 6.63 -7.02 3.38
N ALA A 42 6.81 -7.71 2.24
CA ALA A 42 5.94 -8.77 1.77
C ALA A 42 6.17 -10.08 2.52
N SER A 43 5.10 -10.81 2.82
CA SER A 43 5.12 -12.26 2.69
C SER A 43 4.94 -12.59 1.20
N PHE A 44 5.72 -13.53 0.67
CA PHE A 44 5.73 -13.88 -0.74
C PHE A 44 5.39 -15.36 -0.90
N HIS A 45 4.31 -15.65 -1.63
CA HIS A 45 3.78 -17.00 -1.79
C HIS A 45 3.57 -17.73 -0.45
N GLN A 46 3.01 -17.03 0.54
CA GLN A 46 2.75 -17.55 1.89
C GLN A 46 4.03 -18.04 2.58
N GLY A 47 5.14 -17.35 2.33
CA GLY A 47 6.47 -17.73 2.78
C GLY A 47 6.96 -19.06 2.18
N TYR A 48 6.39 -19.51 1.06
CA TYR A 48 6.60 -20.84 0.49
C TYR A 48 6.30 -21.98 1.49
N GLY A 49 5.36 -21.76 2.40
CA GLY A 49 5.03 -22.69 3.49
C GLY A 49 5.97 -22.63 4.69
N GLU A 50 6.99 -21.75 4.67
CA GLU A 50 7.84 -21.49 5.83
C GLU A 50 7.29 -20.32 6.66
N THR A 51 7.38 -20.45 7.99
CA THR A 51 7.04 -19.37 8.93
C THR A 51 8.30 -18.95 9.68
N LEU A 52 8.87 -17.81 9.32
CA LEU A 52 10.05 -17.24 9.99
C LEU A 52 9.64 -16.46 11.24
N GLY A 53 10.44 -16.57 12.30
CA GLY A 53 10.23 -15.78 13.52
C GLY A 53 10.62 -14.32 13.32
N LEU A 54 10.06 -13.42 14.14
CA LEU A 54 10.33 -11.97 14.09
C LEU A 54 11.81 -11.60 14.26
N ALA A 55 12.64 -12.49 14.80
CA ALA A 55 14.09 -12.31 14.88
C ALA A 55 14.79 -12.45 13.52
N ASP A 56 14.23 -13.28 12.63
CA ASP A 56 14.83 -13.67 11.36
C ASP A 56 14.22 -12.94 10.17
N TYR A 57 12.96 -12.51 10.27
CA TYR A 57 12.28 -11.75 9.24
C TYR A 57 11.43 -10.64 9.85
N PRO A 58 11.30 -9.46 9.21
CA PRO A 58 10.37 -8.45 9.66
C PRO A 58 8.93 -8.96 9.61
N ASP A 59 8.09 -8.40 10.46
CA ASP A 59 6.65 -8.62 10.37
C ASP A 59 6.11 -8.10 9.02
N THR A 60 5.11 -8.77 8.46
CA THR A 60 4.67 -8.54 7.08
C THR A 60 3.36 -7.78 7.01
N GLY A 61 3.33 -6.72 6.20
CA GLY A 61 2.13 -5.89 6.01
C GLY A 61 1.28 -6.30 4.81
N PHE A 62 1.83 -7.09 3.89
CA PHE A 62 1.09 -7.58 2.73
C PHE A 62 1.57 -8.97 2.28
N GLU A 63 0.65 -9.73 1.69
CA GLU A 63 0.94 -10.97 0.95
C GLU A 63 1.04 -10.63 -0.53
N TYR A 64 2.07 -11.11 -1.23
CA TYR A 64 2.21 -10.92 -2.66
C TYR A 64 2.20 -12.27 -3.39
N GLU A 65 1.20 -12.45 -4.25
CA GLU A 65 0.95 -13.72 -4.92
C GLU A 65 0.94 -13.54 -6.44
N ARG A 66 1.61 -14.46 -7.12
CA ARG A 66 1.76 -14.46 -8.57
C ARG A 66 1.19 -15.77 -9.12
N PHE A 67 0.29 -15.69 -10.10
CA PHE A 67 -0.39 -16.87 -10.62
C PHE A 67 -0.15 -17.02 -12.12
N TYR A 68 0.20 -18.24 -12.55
CA TYR A 68 0.24 -18.57 -13.96
C TYR A 68 -1.17 -18.81 -14.50
N TRP A 69 -1.41 -18.35 -15.74
CA TRP A 69 -2.70 -18.50 -16.39
C TRP A 69 -3.13 -19.97 -16.49
N ARG A 70 -2.20 -20.88 -16.77
CA ARG A 70 -2.47 -22.32 -16.80
C ARG A 70 -3.20 -22.84 -15.56
N ASP A 71 -2.84 -22.35 -14.37
CA ASP A 71 -3.42 -22.78 -13.10
C ASP A 71 -4.73 -22.05 -12.79
N LEU A 72 -4.87 -20.81 -13.26
CA LEU A 72 -6.07 -19.99 -13.08
C LEU A 72 -7.22 -20.42 -13.98
N GLU A 73 -6.95 -20.98 -15.16
CA GLU A 73 -7.96 -21.40 -16.13
C GLU A 73 -7.57 -22.75 -16.76
N PRO A 74 -7.55 -23.84 -15.97
CA PRO A 74 -7.12 -25.15 -16.45
C PRO A 74 -8.04 -25.72 -17.54
N VAL A 75 -9.32 -25.31 -17.54
CA VAL A 75 -10.32 -25.63 -18.56
C VAL A 75 -10.93 -24.31 -19.05
N GLU A 76 -11.10 -24.16 -20.35
CA GLU A 76 -11.64 -22.94 -20.97
C GLU A 76 -12.93 -22.47 -20.27
N GLY A 77 -12.93 -21.23 -19.77
CA GLY A 77 -14.06 -20.63 -19.07
C GLY A 77 -14.33 -21.15 -17.66
N GLN A 78 -13.54 -22.10 -17.14
CA GLN A 78 -13.62 -22.60 -15.76
C GLN A 78 -12.42 -22.11 -14.95
N TYR A 79 -12.65 -21.02 -14.21
CA TYR A 79 -11.60 -20.37 -13.43
C TYR A 79 -11.41 -21.00 -12.05
N ASN A 80 -10.15 -21.30 -11.71
CA ASN A 80 -9.76 -21.79 -10.40
C ASN A 80 -9.59 -20.63 -9.40
N PHE A 81 -10.70 -20.04 -8.98
CA PHE A 81 -10.70 -18.92 -8.03
C PHE A 81 -10.13 -19.28 -6.65
N ALA A 82 -10.13 -20.57 -6.28
CA ALA A 82 -9.67 -21.03 -4.97
C ALA A 82 -8.22 -20.61 -4.69
N LEU A 83 -7.35 -20.61 -5.70
CA LEU A 83 -5.95 -20.18 -5.56
C LEU A 83 -5.85 -18.73 -5.05
N VAL A 84 -6.61 -17.83 -5.65
CA VAL A 84 -6.60 -16.41 -5.27
C VAL A 84 -7.38 -16.20 -3.96
N ASP A 85 -8.49 -16.91 -3.74
CA ASP A 85 -9.23 -16.86 -2.48
C ASP A 85 -8.36 -17.30 -1.28
N ASP A 86 -7.51 -18.31 -1.47
CA ASP A 86 -6.62 -18.82 -0.42
C ASP A 86 -5.55 -17.81 -0.02
N ALA A 87 -5.04 -17.01 -0.96
CA ALA A 87 -4.18 -15.87 -0.65
C ALA A 87 -4.85 -14.86 0.29
N PHE A 88 -6.13 -14.52 0.04
CA PHE A 88 -6.89 -13.64 0.92
C PHE A 88 -7.15 -14.26 2.29
N LYS A 89 -7.45 -15.57 2.36
CA LYS A 89 -7.62 -16.28 3.64
C LYS A 89 -6.33 -16.26 4.47
N TYR A 90 -5.19 -16.53 3.83
CA TYR A 90 -3.88 -16.48 4.48
C TYR A 90 -3.60 -15.08 5.02
N ALA A 91 -3.75 -14.05 4.19
CA ALA A 91 -3.55 -12.66 4.59
C ALA A 91 -4.48 -12.24 5.75
N ALA A 92 -5.73 -12.70 5.75
CA ALA A 92 -6.69 -12.42 6.82
C ALA A 92 -6.39 -13.17 8.14
N ALA A 93 -5.68 -14.29 8.08
CA ALA A 93 -5.26 -15.05 9.26
C ALA A 93 -4.09 -14.39 10.01
N HIS A 94 -3.27 -13.59 9.32
CA HIS A 94 -2.16 -12.84 9.91
C HIS A 94 -2.63 -11.81 10.95
N ARG A 95 -1.76 -11.42 11.89
CA ARG A 95 -2.07 -10.46 12.96
C ARG A 95 -0.93 -9.43 13.09
N PRO A 96 -1.12 -8.18 12.65
CA PRO A 96 -2.34 -7.61 12.06
C PRO A 96 -2.63 -8.22 10.69
N ALA A 97 -3.90 -8.35 10.30
CA ALA A 97 -4.23 -8.94 9.01
C ALA A 97 -3.66 -8.09 7.86
N MET A 98 -3.16 -8.78 6.85
CA MET A 98 -2.46 -8.22 5.69
C MET A 98 -3.45 -7.81 4.60
N ASN A 99 -2.98 -6.98 3.66
CA ASN A 99 -3.59 -6.87 2.34
C ASN A 99 -2.88 -7.81 1.36
N VAL A 100 -3.46 -8.04 0.19
CA VAL A 100 -2.93 -8.89 -0.87
C VAL A 100 -2.53 -8.03 -2.07
N GLY A 101 -1.39 -8.31 -2.68
CA GLY A 101 -1.05 -7.89 -4.04
C GLY A 101 -1.11 -9.09 -4.99
N LEU A 102 -1.61 -8.89 -6.21
CA LEU A 102 -1.78 -9.97 -7.19
C LEU A 102 -1.04 -9.67 -8.50
N ARG A 103 -0.41 -10.69 -9.10
CA ARG A 103 0.07 -10.65 -10.49
C ARG A 103 -0.42 -11.89 -11.26
N PHE A 104 -0.85 -11.68 -12.50
CA PHE A 104 -1.16 -12.77 -13.43
C PHE A 104 -0.08 -12.88 -14.50
N MET A 105 0.33 -14.10 -14.84
CA MET A 105 1.49 -14.38 -15.67
C MET A 105 1.17 -15.39 -16.77
N ALA A 106 1.75 -15.19 -17.96
CA ALA A 106 1.57 -16.07 -19.11
C ALA A 106 2.86 -16.78 -19.54
N LEU A 107 4.00 -16.43 -18.95
CA LEU A 107 5.32 -16.93 -19.31
C LEU A 107 6.23 -16.96 -18.08
N ALA A 108 7.15 -17.93 -18.03
CA ALA A 108 8.17 -18.07 -17.00
C ALA A 108 9.57 -18.15 -17.63
N GLU A 109 10.39 -19.12 -17.22
CA GLU A 109 11.72 -19.39 -17.80
C GLU A 109 11.65 -20.36 -18.99
N PRO A 110 12.63 -20.34 -19.90
CA PRO A 110 12.60 -21.17 -21.10
C PRO A 110 12.47 -22.68 -20.85
N GLU A 111 12.88 -23.18 -19.70
CA GLU A 111 12.90 -24.61 -19.38
C GLU A 111 11.78 -25.06 -18.41
N THR A 112 10.85 -24.17 -18.06
CA THR A 112 9.82 -24.42 -17.03
C THR A 112 8.48 -24.92 -17.57
N GLY A 113 8.37 -25.11 -18.88
CA GLY A 113 7.14 -25.51 -19.55
C GLY A 113 6.19 -24.34 -19.83
N SER A 114 5.19 -24.59 -20.67
CA SER A 114 4.17 -23.60 -21.03
C SER A 114 3.31 -23.18 -19.84
N GLN A 115 3.18 -21.87 -19.64
CA GLN A 115 2.44 -21.25 -18.54
C GLN A 115 1.07 -20.66 -18.95
N ILE A 116 0.74 -20.75 -20.24
CA ILE A 116 -0.64 -20.62 -20.71
C ILE A 116 -1.33 -21.99 -20.71
N PRO A 117 -2.67 -22.05 -20.63
CA PRO A 117 -3.38 -23.32 -20.66
C PRO A 117 -3.18 -24.10 -21.97
N ASP A 118 -3.07 -25.43 -21.87
CA ASP A 118 -2.90 -26.31 -23.04
C ASP A 118 -4.06 -26.19 -24.04
N TRP A 119 -5.28 -25.96 -23.54
CA TRP A 119 -6.45 -25.77 -24.41
C TRP A 119 -6.32 -24.55 -25.32
N LEU A 120 -5.60 -23.50 -24.89
CA LEU A 120 -5.38 -22.30 -25.70
C LEU A 120 -4.33 -22.57 -26.79
N ILE A 121 -3.29 -23.34 -26.46
CA ILE A 121 -2.31 -23.85 -27.44
C ILE A 121 -3.02 -24.71 -28.49
N ASN A 122 -3.84 -25.66 -28.06
CA ASN A 122 -4.59 -26.56 -28.95
C ASN A 122 -5.64 -25.82 -29.80
N LYS A 123 -6.14 -24.67 -29.33
CA LYS A 123 -7.05 -23.78 -30.07
C LYS A 123 -6.34 -23.03 -31.21
N GLY A 124 -5.00 -23.05 -31.24
CA GLY A 124 -4.20 -22.45 -32.30
C GLY A 124 -3.75 -21.01 -32.03
N VAL A 125 -3.64 -20.61 -30.75
CA VAL A 125 -2.95 -19.36 -30.40
C VAL A 125 -1.55 -19.36 -31.01
N LYS A 126 -1.13 -18.22 -31.56
CA LYS A 126 0.21 -18.11 -32.17
C LYS A 126 1.27 -17.85 -31.12
N GLY A 127 2.49 -18.27 -31.46
CA GLY A 127 3.66 -18.12 -30.60
C GLY A 127 4.86 -18.90 -31.12
N THR A 128 5.91 -18.92 -30.32
CA THR A 128 7.17 -19.57 -30.65
C THR A 128 7.47 -20.63 -29.60
N TRP A 129 7.75 -21.85 -30.04
CA TRP A 129 8.31 -22.87 -29.15
C TRP A 129 9.81 -22.66 -28.96
N THR A 130 10.29 -22.88 -27.74
CA THR A 130 11.73 -23.04 -27.48
C THR A 130 12.34 -24.13 -28.37
N PRO A 131 13.65 -24.11 -28.66
CA PRO A 131 14.29 -25.10 -29.52
C PRO A 131 14.04 -26.56 -29.09
N ASP A 132 13.97 -26.80 -27.78
CA ASP A 132 13.69 -28.11 -27.18
C ASP A 132 12.19 -28.48 -27.16
N LYS A 133 11.32 -27.59 -27.65
CA LYS A 133 9.86 -27.75 -27.72
C LYS A 133 9.17 -27.96 -26.37
N LYS A 134 9.78 -27.53 -25.26
CA LYS A 134 9.17 -27.66 -23.92
C LYS A 134 8.32 -26.48 -23.51
N THR A 135 8.71 -25.27 -23.90
CA THR A 135 8.03 -24.04 -23.48
C THR A 135 7.49 -23.29 -24.68
N PHE A 136 6.19 -23.00 -24.64
CA PHE A 136 5.52 -22.15 -25.62
C PHE A 136 5.55 -20.69 -25.17
N ILE A 137 6.07 -19.83 -26.03
CA ILE A 137 6.13 -18.39 -25.82
C ILE A 137 5.01 -17.76 -26.64
N PRO A 138 3.91 -17.28 -26.02
CA PRO A 138 2.80 -16.70 -26.78
C PRO A 138 3.23 -15.43 -27.54
N ASP A 139 2.65 -15.24 -28.72
CA ASP A 139 2.70 -13.96 -29.44
C ASP A 139 1.71 -12.99 -28.79
N LEU A 140 2.22 -11.88 -28.25
CA LEU A 140 1.42 -10.90 -27.53
C LEU A 140 0.51 -10.07 -28.45
N ASP A 141 0.69 -10.14 -29.77
CA ASP A 141 -0.21 -9.48 -30.73
C ASP A 141 -1.20 -10.45 -31.39
N ASP A 142 -1.17 -11.73 -31.01
CA ASP A 142 -2.12 -12.71 -31.55
C ASP A 142 -3.55 -12.41 -31.06
N PRO A 143 -4.55 -12.36 -31.97
CA PRO A 143 -5.93 -12.06 -31.58
C PRO A 143 -6.52 -13.02 -30.55
N LEU A 144 -6.20 -14.33 -30.60
CA LEU A 144 -6.69 -15.28 -29.59
C LEU A 144 -6.03 -14.99 -28.25
N PHE A 145 -4.71 -14.76 -28.21
CA PHE A 145 -4.03 -14.44 -26.97
C PHE A 145 -4.61 -13.17 -26.30
N ILE A 146 -4.86 -12.13 -27.09
CA ILE A 146 -5.48 -10.87 -26.64
C ILE A 146 -6.89 -11.10 -26.10
N GLU A 147 -7.74 -11.79 -26.86
CA GLU A 147 -9.13 -12.05 -26.48
C GLU A 147 -9.20 -12.81 -25.16
N TYR A 148 -8.46 -13.91 -25.05
CA TYR A 148 -8.50 -14.77 -23.88
C TYR A 148 -7.79 -14.12 -22.68
N SER A 149 -6.76 -13.29 -22.89
CA SER A 149 -6.15 -12.49 -21.81
C SER A 149 -7.18 -11.53 -21.21
N GLN A 150 -7.96 -10.85 -22.05
CA GLN A 150 -9.04 -9.98 -21.59
C GLN A 150 -10.14 -10.76 -20.86
N ARG A 151 -10.49 -11.97 -21.30
CA ARG A 151 -11.47 -12.84 -20.62
C ARG A 151 -11.00 -13.24 -19.23
N LEU A 152 -9.75 -13.70 -19.09
CA LEU A 152 -9.15 -14.03 -17.80
C LEU A 152 -9.17 -12.81 -16.87
N LEU A 153 -8.67 -11.66 -17.34
CA LEU A 153 -8.62 -10.43 -16.56
C LEU A 153 -10.04 -9.98 -16.15
N ASN A 154 -11.03 -10.05 -17.04
CA ASN A 154 -12.41 -9.73 -16.72
C ASN A 154 -13.00 -10.67 -15.66
N ALA A 155 -12.69 -11.97 -15.71
CA ALA A 155 -13.15 -12.92 -14.71
C ALA A 155 -12.56 -12.63 -13.32
N MET A 156 -11.27 -12.34 -13.25
CA MET A 156 -10.59 -11.95 -12.01
C MET A 156 -11.08 -10.59 -11.51
N GLY A 157 -11.21 -9.60 -12.39
CA GLY A 157 -11.73 -8.27 -12.10
C GLY A 157 -13.15 -8.30 -11.55
N LYS A 158 -14.05 -9.05 -12.19
CA LYS A 158 -15.43 -9.25 -11.73
C LYS A 158 -15.52 -9.78 -10.29
N ARG A 159 -14.55 -10.59 -9.87
CA ARG A 159 -14.53 -11.20 -8.53
C ARG A 159 -13.81 -10.33 -7.49
N TYR A 160 -12.72 -9.65 -7.87
CA TYR A 160 -11.78 -9.07 -6.92
C TYR A 160 -11.61 -7.55 -7.01
N ASP A 161 -12.05 -6.87 -8.07
CA ASP A 161 -11.97 -5.40 -8.13
C ASP A 161 -12.75 -4.75 -6.98
N GLY A 162 -12.17 -3.71 -6.40
CA GLY A 162 -12.77 -3.00 -5.26
C GLY A 162 -12.76 -3.77 -3.94
N ASN A 163 -12.12 -4.95 -3.87
CA ASN A 163 -11.90 -5.64 -2.61
C ASN A 163 -11.00 -4.79 -1.69
N GLU A 164 -11.48 -4.49 -0.49
CA GLU A 164 -10.81 -3.61 0.50
C GLU A 164 -9.48 -4.18 1.04
N ASN A 165 -9.22 -5.46 0.79
CA ASN A 165 -7.97 -6.12 1.15
C ASN A 165 -7.03 -6.29 -0.05
N LEU A 166 -7.41 -5.86 -1.26
CA LEU A 166 -6.55 -5.93 -2.44
C LEU A 166 -5.75 -4.64 -2.58
N ALA A 167 -4.50 -4.66 -2.13
CA ALA A 167 -3.59 -3.52 -2.15
C ALA A 167 -3.29 -3.02 -3.56
N PHE A 168 -3.06 -3.95 -4.50
CA PHE A 168 -2.85 -3.64 -5.90
C PHE A 168 -3.00 -4.88 -6.79
N VAL A 169 -3.23 -4.64 -8.08
CA VAL A 169 -2.96 -5.61 -9.15
C VAL A 169 -1.74 -5.13 -9.94
N ASP A 170 -0.75 -6.00 -10.09
CA ASP A 170 0.40 -5.76 -10.94
C ASP A 170 0.00 -6.00 -12.40
N ILE A 171 0.25 -5.03 -13.27
CA ILE A 171 -0.05 -5.09 -14.69
C ILE A 171 0.92 -6.08 -15.34
N GLY A 172 0.55 -7.36 -15.29
CA GLY A 172 1.34 -8.50 -15.72
C GLY A 172 0.97 -9.00 -17.13
N MET A 173 1.03 -10.32 -17.33
CA MET A 173 0.82 -11.06 -18.58
C MET A 173 1.88 -10.86 -19.68
N VAL A 174 2.59 -9.73 -19.65
CA VAL A 174 3.56 -9.32 -20.66
C VAL A 174 4.98 -9.73 -20.25
N GLY A 175 5.64 -10.53 -21.09
CA GLY A 175 7.01 -10.97 -20.85
C GLY A 175 7.15 -12.05 -19.78
N SER A 176 8.39 -12.45 -19.51
CA SER A 176 8.75 -13.45 -18.51
C SER A 176 8.28 -13.00 -17.13
N TRP A 177 7.57 -13.87 -16.40
CA TRP A 177 6.98 -13.59 -15.10
C TRP A 177 6.07 -12.35 -15.03
N GLY A 178 5.57 -11.88 -16.18
CA GLY A 178 4.83 -10.61 -16.28
C GLY A 178 5.69 -9.36 -16.07
N GLU A 179 7.01 -9.46 -16.27
CA GLU A 179 7.99 -8.41 -15.95
C GLU A 179 8.34 -7.50 -17.13
N TRP A 180 7.59 -7.56 -18.23
CA TRP A 180 7.81 -6.65 -19.37
C TRP A 180 9.22 -6.73 -19.97
N HIS A 181 9.87 -7.88 -19.86
CA HIS A 181 11.10 -8.24 -20.58
C HIS A 181 11.09 -9.73 -20.94
N ASN A 182 12.03 -10.15 -21.79
CA ASN A 182 12.26 -11.55 -22.16
C ASN A 182 13.76 -11.84 -22.30
N SER A 183 14.60 -11.13 -21.53
CA SER A 183 16.06 -11.24 -21.57
C SER A 183 16.58 -12.64 -21.23
N ASN A 184 15.80 -13.44 -20.51
CA ASN A 184 16.08 -14.86 -20.24
C ASN A 184 15.85 -15.79 -21.46
N PHE A 185 15.27 -15.29 -22.56
CA PHE A 185 15.08 -16.03 -23.80
C PHE A 185 16.08 -15.56 -24.87
N PRO A 186 17.28 -16.18 -24.98
CA PRO A 186 18.35 -15.70 -25.86
C PRO A 186 18.00 -15.79 -27.36
N MET A 187 17.02 -16.62 -27.73
CA MET A 187 16.53 -16.76 -29.10
C MET A 187 15.56 -15.65 -29.52
N LEU A 188 15.17 -14.76 -28.61
CA LEU A 188 14.22 -13.67 -28.88
C LEU A 188 14.94 -12.33 -28.84
N LYS A 189 14.52 -11.40 -29.71
CA LYS A 189 14.89 -10.00 -29.55
C LYS A 189 14.31 -9.43 -28.24
N PRO A 190 14.89 -8.36 -27.67
CA PRO A 190 14.30 -7.66 -26.53
C PRO A 190 12.82 -7.29 -26.76
N LEU A 191 12.01 -7.32 -25.70
CA LEU A 191 10.55 -7.20 -25.79
C LEU A 191 10.11 -5.95 -26.56
N LEU A 192 10.72 -4.81 -26.24
CA LEU A 192 10.39 -3.51 -26.82
C LEU A 192 10.85 -3.36 -28.29
N GLU A 193 11.65 -4.29 -28.79
CA GLU A 193 11.99 -4.38 -30.23
C GLU A 193 11.04 -5.33 -30.98
N ARG A 194 10.35 -6.21 -30.26
CA ARG A 194 9.39 -7.17 -30.84
C ARG A 194 8.00 -6.57 -30.99
N TYR A 195 7.61 -5.68 -30.08
CA TYR A 195 6.28 -5.10 -30.04
C TYR A 195 6.34 -3.58 -29.93
N THR A 196 5.45 -2.92 -30.64
CA THR A 196 5.21 -1.48 -30.51
C THR A 196 4.56 -1.17 -29.17
N THR A 197 4.72 0.09 -28.70
CA THR A 197 3.99 0.59 -27.52
C THR A 197 2.49 0.36 -27.65
N ALA A 198 1.88 0.60 -28.82
CA ALA A 198 0.44 0.44 -29.01
C ALA A 198 -0.04 -1.01 -28.83
N GLN A 199 0.77 -2.01 -29.23
CA GLN A 199 0.46 -3.42 -28.99
C GLN A 199 0.53 -3.75 -27.50
N LEU A 200 1.56 -3.26 -26.80
CA LEU A 200 1.74 -3.52 -25.37
C LEU A 200 0.74 -2.74 -24.48
N ASP A 201 0.35 -1.53 -24.86
CA ASP A 201 -0.63 -0.68 -24.16
C ASP A 201 -2.03 -1.31 -24.09
N ARG A 202 -2.32 -2.31 -24.94
CA ARG A 202 -3.55 -3.09 -24.84
C ARG A 202 -3.64 -3.78 -23.48
N TYR A 203 -2.54 -4.36 -22.99
CA TYR A 203 -2.51 -5.03 -21.70
C TYR A 203 -2.69 -4.05 -20.54
N VAL A 204 -2.12 -2.84 -20.64
CA VAL A 204 -2.42 -1.75 -19.68
C VAL A 204 -3.93 -1.49 -19.67
N THR A 205 -4.53 -1.30 -20.84
CA THR A 205 -5.97 -1.03 -20.99
C THR A 205 -6.84 -2.16 -20.45
N MET A 206 -6.48 -3.41 -20.70
CA MET A 206 -7.19 -4.59 -20.18
C MET A 206 -7.23 -4.59 -18.65
N HIS A 207 -6.11 -4.30 -17.98
CA HIS A 207 -6.05 -4.25 -16.52
C HIS A 207 -6.87 -3.09 -15.95
N PHE A 208 -6.83 -1.90 -16.57
CA PHE A 208 -7.68 -0.77 -16.20
C PHE A 208 -9.17 -1.02 -16.40
N THR A 209 -9.53 -1.76 -17.46
CA THR A 209 -10.92 -2.13 -17.75
C THR A 209 -11.44 -3.18 -16.76
N ALA A 210 -10.62 -4.19 -16.46
CA ALA A 210 -11.01 -5.28 -15.57
C ALA A 210 -11.04 -4.86 -14.09
N PHE A 211 -10.14 -3.97 -13.68
CA PHE A 211 -9.99 -3.54 -12.29
C PHE A 211 -10.16 -2.01 -12.14
N PRO A 212 -11.32 -1.40 -12.41
CA PRO A 212 -11.44 0.06 -12.38
C PRO A 212 -11.20 0.69 -11.00
N SER A 213 -11.44 -0.04 -9.90
CA SER A 213 -11.43 0.49 -8.54
C SER A 213 -10.15 0.19 -7.77
N THR A 214 -9.47 -0.90 -8.11
CA THR A 214 -8.27 -1.37 -7.41
C THR A 214 -7.00 -0.65 -7.89
N PRO A 215 -6.07 -0.26 -6.98
CA PRO A 215 -4.79 0.30 -7.37
C PRO A 215 -3.99 -0.63 -8.29
N LYS A 216 -3.17 -0.07 -9.17
CA LYS A 216 -2.34 -0.85 -10.10
C LYS A 216 -0.90 -0.45 -9.97
N ILE A 217 0.00 -1.38 -10.22
CA ILE A 217 1.42 -1.10 -10.38
C ILE A 217 1.93 -1.74 -11.66
N MET A 218 3.01 -1.22 -12.21
CA MET A 218 3.60 -1.75 -13.43
C MET A 218 5.12 -1.71 -13.38
N LEU A 219 5.77 -2.75 -13.92
CA LEU A 219 7.23 -2.82 -13.93
C LEU A 219 7.86 -1.76 -14.83
N MET A 220 8.94 -1.15 -14.35
CA MET A 220 9.64 -0.09 -15.09
C MET A 220 10.25 -0.54 -16.42
N SER A 221 10.40 -1.85 -16.63
CA SER A 221 10.86 -2.43 -17.89
C SER A 221 9.93 -2.15 -19.08
N GLY A 222 8.66 -1.78 -18.82
CA GLY A 222 7.64 -1.54 -19.85
C GLY A 222 7.83 -0.30 -20.74
N GLY A 223 8.90 0.48 -20.55
CA GLY A 223 9.25 1.60 -21.43
C GLY A 223 8.15 2.67 -21.49
N GLN A 224 7.75 3.09 -22.70
CA GLN A 224 6.67 4.08 -22.87
C GLN A 224 5.33 3.61 -22.28
N SER A 225 5.05 2.30 -22.30
CA SER A 225 3.81 1.74 -21.74
C SER A 225 3.71 1.95 -20.23
N LEU A 226 4.85 2.01 -19.52
CA LEU A 226 4.90 2.38 -18.11
C LEU A 226 4.40 3.81 -17.91
N ALA A 227 4.92 4.76 -18.69
CA ALA A 227 4.50 6.16 -18.60
C ALA A 227 3.00 6.31 -18.91
N ASN A 228 2.49 5.55 -19.89
CA ASN A 228 1.07 5.52 -20.22
C ASN A 228 0.21 4.93 -19.09
N ALA A 229 0.67 3.86 -18.43
CA ALA A 229 -0.01 3.28 -17.27
C ALA A 229 -0.05 4.26 -16.09
N VAL A 230 1.07 4.94 -15.82
CA VAL A 230 1.15 5.95 -14.77
C VAL A 230 0.25 7.16 -15.07
N ALA A 231 0.20 7.61 -16.33
CA ALA A 231 -0.72 8.66 -16.75
C ALA A 231 -2.21 8.27 -16.60
N ARG A 232 -2.51 6.97 -16.57
CA ARG A 232 -3.85 6.42 -16.27
C ARG A 232 -4.11 6.19 -14.77
N GLY A 233 -3.13 6.49 -13.91
CA GLY A 233 -3.26 6.36 -12.45
C GLY A 233 -2.63 5.10 -11.85
N ALA A 234 -1.77 4.38 -12.60
CA ALA A 234 -0.97 3.31 -12.01
C ALA A 234 0.21 3.86 -11.22
N GLY A 235 0.63 3.11 -10.21
CA GLY A 235 1.95 3.22 -9.62
C GLY A 235 2.96 2.45 -10.46
N TRP A 236 4.19 2.35 -9.96
CA TRP A 236 5.26 1.64 -10.65
C TRP A 236 6.06 0.77 -9.71
N ARG A 237 6.75 -0.22 -10.27
CA ARG A 237 7.63 -1.09 -9.50
C ARG A 237 8.93 -1.41 -10.24
N ALA A 238 9.91 -1.90 -9.50
CA ALA A 238 11.10 -2.50 -10.07
C ALA A 238 11.45 -3.81 -9.34
N ASP A 239 11.94 -4.77 -10.11
CA ASP A 239 12.46 -6.03 -9.58
C ASP A 239 13.97 -5.96 -9.71
N CYS A 240 14.70 -6.67 -8.84
CA CYS A 240 16.15 -6.56 -8.67
C CYS A 240 16.62 -5.28 -7.94
N LEU A 241 15.86 -4.76 -6.98
CA LEU A 241 16.35 -3.75 -6.03
C LEU A 241 17.61 -4.26 -5.34
N GLY A 242 18.65 -3.42 -5.30
CA GLY A 242 19.92 -3.81 -4.69
C GLY A 242 20.84 -4.64 -5.58
N ASP A 243 20.56 -4.81 -6.87
CA ASP A 243 21.61 -5.28 -7.77
C ASP A 243 22.70 -4.21 -7.90
N LEU A 244 23.84 -4.44 -7.24
CA LEU A 244 25.09 -3.69 -7.42
C LEU A 244 26.14 -4.48 -8.19
N ARG A 245 26.05 -5.82 -8.12
CA ARG A 245 26.99 -6.78 -8.73
C ARG A 245 26.45 -8.21 -8.78
N VAL A 246 25.13 -8.39 -8.81
CA VAL A 246 24.51 -9.72 -8.85
C VAL A 246 24.68 -10.36 -10.23
N PHE A 247 24.49 -9.56 -11.29
CA PHE A 247 24.58 -10.05 -12.67
C PHE A 247 25.94 -9.76 -13.33
N SER A 248 26.60 -8.66 -12.97
CA SER A 248 27.87 -8.24 -13.55
C SER A 248 28.65 -7.34 -12.60
N ALA A 249 29.98 -7.35 -12.67
CA ALA A 249 30.83 -6.44 -11.91
C ALA A 249 30.91 -5.03 -12.53
N SER A 250 30.50 -4.86 -13.79
CA SER A 250 30.64 -3.61 -14.56
C SER A 250 29.31 -2.99 -15.01
N TRP A 251 28.20 -3.67 -14.75
CA TRP A 251 26.85 -3.19 -15.06
C TRP A 251 25.89 -3.67 -13.98
N ASN A 252 25.00 -2.80 -13.51
CA ASN A 252 23.96 -3.19 -12.57
C ASN A 252 22.69 -2.34 -12.70
N HIS A 253 21.58 -2.86 -12.20
CA HIS A 253 20.29 -2.17 -12.32
C HIS A 253 20.25 -0.82 -11.60
N MET A 254 20.86 -0.71 -10.41
CA MET A 254 20.77 0.47 -9.56
C MET A 254 21.45 1.71 -10.18
N ALA A 255 22.60 1.52 -10.83
CA ALA A 255 23.41 2.59 -11.41
C ALA A 255 23.16 2.78 -12.91
N ASP A 256 23.06 1.68 -13.66
CA ASP A 256 23.13 1.71 -15.12
C ASP A 256 21.76 1.63 -15.79
N ASP A 257 20.72 1.15 -15.12
CA ASP A 257 19.38 0.95 -15.71
C ASP A 257 18.30 1.85 -15.11
N TYR A 258 18.03 1.73 -13.80
CA TYR A 258 16.92 2.43 -13.13
C TYR A 258 16.94 3.95 -13.34
N PRO A 259 18.09 4.66 -13.20
CA PRO A 259 18.11 6.11 -13.43
C PRO A 259 17.68 6.49 -14.86
N GLN A 260 18.09 5.69 -15.85
CA GLN A 260 17.78 5.93 -17.26
C GLN A 260 16.30 5.66 -17.55
N ARG A 261 15.76 4.54 -17.07
CA ARG A 261 14.33 4.21 -17.22
C ARG A 261 13.43 5.24 -16.55
N LEU A 262 13.75 5.64 -15.32
CA LEU A 262 13.01 6.68 -14.60
C LEU A 262 13.10 8.02 -15.35
N GLN A 263 14.27 8.38 -15.88
CA GLN A 263 14.40 9.59 -16.70
C GLN A 263 13.56 9.51 -17.98
N ALA A 264 13.55 8.38 -18.68
CA ALA A 264 12.75 8.18 -19.88
C ALA A 264 11.25 8.28 -19.57
N ALA A 265 10.79 7.67 -18.48
CA ALA A 265 9.38 7.73 -18.06
C ALA A 265 8.96 9.17 -17.70
N ARG A 266 9.81 9.93 -17.00
CA ARG A 266 9.59 11.36 -16.70
C ARG A 266 9.52 12.24 -17.94
N LYS A 267 10.36 11.96 -18.95
CA LYS A 267 10.30 12.66 -20.24
C LYS A 267 9.01 12.35 -20.98
N SER A 268 8.51 11.12 -20.84
CA SER A 268 7.31 10.64 -21.51
C SER A 268 6.02 11.13 -20.87
N TYR A 269 6.01 11.32 -19.54
CA TYR A 269 4.89 11.87 -18.78
C TYR A 269 5.39 12.74 -17.62
N SER A 270 5.10 14.04 -17.66
CA SER A 270 5.58 15.01 -16.66
C SER A 270 5.06 14.73 -15.24
N GLY A 271 3.89 14.10 -15.11
CA GLY A 271 3.31 13.71 -13.82
C GLY A 271 3.91 12.43 -13.21
N PHE A 272 4.88 11.79 -13.86
CA PHE A 272 5.42 10.50 -13.41
C PHE A 272 5.97 10.54 -11.97
N ASN A 273 6.64 11.62 -11.59
CA ASN A 273 7.21 11.77 -10.25
C ASN A 273 6.16 11.92 -9.15
N ASP A 274 4.91 12.21 -9.51
CA ASP A 274 3.81 12.38 -8.57
C ASP A 274 2.93 11.13 -8.49
N ALA A 275 3.26 10.06 -9.22
CA ALA A 275 2.50 8.80 -9.21
C ALA A 275 2.28 8.25 -7.80
N TRP A 276 3.31 8.32 -6.95
CA TRP A 276 3.27 7.84 -5.57
C TRP A 276 2.21 8.55 -4.71
N LYS A 277 1.74 9.74 -5.10
CA LYS A 277 0.68 10.46 -4.37
C LYS A 277 -0.68 9.78 -4.51
N HIS A 278 -0.86 8.92 -5.52
CA HIS A 278 -2.15 8.34 -5.87
C HIS A 278 -2.11 6.82 -6.09
N ALA A 279 -0.94 6.22 -6.29
CA ALA A 279 -0.76 4.79 -6.44
C ALA A 279 0.60 4.31 -5.91
N PRO A 280 0.71 3.05 -5.46
CA PRO A 280 1.90 2.58 -4.74
C PRO A 280 3.15 2.46 -5.61
N VAL A 281 4.31 2.73 -5.01
CA VAL A 281 5.61 2.33 -5.54
C VAL A 281 6.06 1.05 -4.82
N SER A 282 6.47 0.04 -5.58
CA SER A 282 6.85 -1.27 -5.03
C SER A 282 8.21 -1.73 -5.54
N PHE A 283 8.93 -2.53 -4.76
CA PHE A 283 10.18 -3.14 -5.19
C PHE A 283 10.26 -4.62 -4.83
N GLU A 284 11.08 -5.37 -5.56
CA GLU A 284 11.54 -6.70 -5.17
C GLU A 284 13.07 -6.75 -5.20
N ILE A 285 13.71 -7.35 -4.20
CA ILE A 285 15.16 -7.44 -4.14
C ILE A 285 15.75 -8.37 -5.21
N CYS A 286 16.97 -8.06 -5.64
CA CYS A 286 17.75 -8.97 -6.49
C CYS A 286 18.28 -10.13 -5.64
N SER A 287 18.19 -11.38 -6.12
CA SER A 287 18.66 -12.56 -5.38
C SER A 287 18.04 -12.60 -3.96
N TYR A 288 18.79 -12.94 -2.90
CA TYR A 288 18.37 -12.96 -1.50
C TYR A 288 19.36 -12.14 -0.64
N MET A 289 18.90 -11.58 0.48
CA MET A 289 19.80 -10.82 1.37
C MET A 289 20.93 -11.67 1.97
N GLN A 290 20.74 -12.99 2.11
CA GLN A 290 21.84 -13.89 2.49
C GLN A 290 22.92 -13.95 1.42
N ASP A 291 22.56 -13.93 0.13
CA ASP A 291 23.52 -13.93 -0.96
C ASP A 291 24.24 -12.58 -1.05
N TRP A 292 23.55 -11.47 -0.76
CA TRP A 292 24.19 -10.15 -0.64
C TRP A 292 25.35 -10.20 0.35
N LYS A 293 25.16 -10.86 1.49
CA LYS A 293 26.23 -11.05 2.48
C LYS A 293 27.28 -12.07 2.04
N ASN A 294 26.84 -13.27 1.69
CA ASN A 294 27.71 -14.44 1.63
C ASN A 294 28.38 -14.63 0.27
N THR A 295 27.72 -14.19 -0.80
CA THR A 295 28.18 -14.38 -2.18
C THR A 295 28.72 -13.08 -2.76
N PHE A 296 27.98 -11.98 -2.57
CA PHE A 296 28.32 -10.69 -3.15
C PHE A 296 29.05 -9.76 -2.17
N HIS A 297 29.13 -10.13 -0.89
CA HIS A 297 29.86 -9.41 0.15
C HIS A 297 29.50 -7.92 0.25
N TYR A 298 28.20 -7.61 0.33
CA TYR A 298 27.71 -6.25 0.46
C TYR A 298 28.07 -5.69 1.83
N THR A 299 28.61 -4.47 1.86
CA THR A 299 28.83 -3.78 3.14
C THR A 299 27.50 -3.27 3.69
N ARG A 300 27.49 -2.91 4.98
CA ARG A 300 26.31 -2.28 5.59
C ARG A 300 25.95 -0.97 4.89
N GLU A 301 26.95 -0.20 4.49
CA GLU A 301 26.78 1.09 3.80
C GLU A 301 26.15 0.91 2.42
N GLU A 302 26.53 -0.14 1.68
CA GLU A 302 25.89 -0.47 0.41
C GLU A 302 24.41 -0.83 0.62
N VAL A 303 24.11 -1.68 1.61
CA VAL A 303 22.72 -2.04 1.93
C VAL A 303 21.91 -0.83 2.40
N GLN A 304 22.50 0.05 3.22
CA GLN A 304 21.87 1.30 3.63
C GLN A 304 21.53 2.16 2.40
N GLY A 305 22.48 2.37 1.49
CA GLY A 305 22.28 3.15 0.27
C GLY A 305 21.15 2.60 -0.62
N ILE A 306 20.99 1.27 -0.68
CA ILE A 306 19.89 0.61 -1.42
C ILE A 306 18.53 0.99 -0.82
N PHE A 307 18.36 0.86 0.51
CA PHE A 307 17.10 1.20 1.18
C PHE A 307 16.83 2.71 1.22
N ASP A 308 17.86 3.54 1.39
CA ASP A 308 17.73 5.00 1.31
C ASP A 308 17.24 5.44 -0.07
N TRP A 309 17.77 4.84 -1.14
CA TRP A 309 17.30 5.10 -2.50
C TRP A 309 15.84 4.69 -2.68
N ALA A 310 15.45 3.51 -2.19
CA ALA A 310 14.06 3.05 -2.24
C ALA A 310 13.12 4.01 -1.48
N VAL A 311 13.49 4.44 -0.26
CA VAL A 311 12.70 5.40 0.52
C VAL A 311 12.54 6.72 -0.24
N LYS A 312 13.60 7.20 -0.90
CA LYS A 312 13.58 8.41 -1.74
C LYS A 312 12.66 8.29 -2.96
N GLN A 313 12.37 7.08 -3.44
CA GLN A 313 11.39 6.84 -4.50
C GLN A 313 9.93 6.76 -3.99
N HIS A 314 9.67 7.08 -2.71
CA HIS A 314 8.34 6.95 -2.08
C HIS A 314 7.81 5.51 -2.06
N THR A 315 8.73 4.55 -1.88
CA THR A 315 8.38 3.12 -1.81
C THR A 315 7.38 2.83 -0.70
N SER A 316 6.28 2.17 -1.06
CA SER A 316 5.26 1.71 -0.12
C SER A 316 5.49 0.26 0.31
N THR A 317 6.01 -0.59 -0.59
CA THR A 317 6.18 -2.03 -0.35
C THR A 317 7.50 -2.56 -0.92
N ILE A 318 8.10 -3.54 -0.23
CA ILE A 318 9.28 -4.26 -0.71
C ILE A 318 9.09 -5.77 -0.51
N ASN A 319 9.30 -6.57 -1.56
CA ASN A 319 9.41 -8.02 -1.47
C ASN A 319 10.86 -8.43 -1.17
N LEU A 320 11.13 -8.96 0.03
CA LEU A 320 12.44 -9.55 0.41
C LEU A 320 12.48 -11.08 0.19
N LYS A 321 11.48 -11.64 -0.50
CA LYS A 321 11.35 -13.06 -0.87
C LYS A 321 11.23 -14.05 0.30
N SER A 322 10.72 -13.59 1.45
CA SER A 322 10.42 -14.45 2.61
C SER A 322 11.59 -15.36 3.05
N ARG A 323 12.82 -14.83 2.99
CA ARG A 323 14.04 -15.50 3.50
C ARG A 323 14.66 -14.68 4.61
N THR A 324 15.34 -15.36 5.55
CA THR A 324 16.00 -14.73 6.70
C THR A 324 16.84 -13.51 6.32
N VAL A 325 16.58 -12.39 6.98
CA VAL A 325 17.40 -11.18 6.87
C VAL A 325 18.66 -11.37 7.74
N PRO A 326 19.88 -11.22 7.19
CA PRO A 326 21.09 -11.28 7.99
C PRO A 326 21.05 -10.27 9.15
N ARG A 327 21.50 -10.71 10.35
CA ARG A 327 21.43 -9.89 11.58
C ARG A 327 22.06 -8.50 11.44
N GLU A 328 23.12 -8.37 10.63
CA GLU A 328 23.77 -7.07 10.39
C GLU A 328 22.92 -6.14 9.52
N TYR A 329 22.13 -6.65 8.59
CA TYR A 329 21.25 -5.84 7.76
C TYR A 329 19.91 -5.54 8.44
N ARG A 330 19.53 -6.32 9.47
CA ARG A 330 18.24 -6.16 10.13
C ARG A 330 17.94 -4.73 10.64
N PRO A 331 18.86 -4.02 11.32
CA PRO A 331 18.61 -2.64 11.73
C PRO A 331 18.31 -1.68 10.56
N ILE A 332 18.91 -1.91 9.38
CA ILE A 332 18.68 -1.09 8.17
C ILE A 332 17.26 -1.32 7.65
N VAL A 333 16.82 -2.59 7.62
CA VAL A 333 15.46 -2.95 7.20
C VAL A 333 14.43 -2.38 8.18
N ASP A 334 14.68 -2.49 9.48
CA ASP A 334 13.78 -1.97 10.53
C ASP A 334 13.68 -0.43 10.46
N GLU A 335 14.79 0.27 10.18
CA GLU A 335 14.77 1.72 9.97
C GLU A 335 13.94 2.08 8.73
N ALA A 336 14.15 1.41 7.60
CA ALA A 336 13.37 1.62 6.39
C ALA A 336 11.87 1.38 6.64
N LEU A 337 11.50 0.35 7.40
CA LEU A 337 10.11 0.05 7.77
C LEU A 337 9.42 1.16 8.59
N THR A 338 10.17 2.07 9.22
CA THR A 338 9.57 3.26 9.84
C THR A 338 9.10 4.29 8.82
N LYS A 339 9.50 4.15 7.55
CA LYS A 339 9.26 5.10 6.46
C LYS A 339 8.39 4.54 5.34
N LEU A 340 8.47 3.26 5.03
CA LEU A 340 7.77 2.68 3.88
C LEU A 340 6.24 2.84 4.01
N GLY A 341 5.61 3.46 3.02
CA GLY A 341 4.17 3.62 2.97
C GLY A 341 3.66 4.73 3.90
N TYR A 342 2.52 4.49 4.54
CA TYR A 342 1.90 5.41 5.49
C TYR A 342 2.29 5.08 6.94
N ARG A 343 2.41 6.10 7.78
CA ARG A 343 2.59 5.94 9.23
C ARG A 343 1.85 7.04 9.97
N PHE A 344 0.61 6.77 10.38
CA PHE A 344 -0.22 7.78 11.03
C PHE A 344 0.11 7.92 12.51
N ARG A 345 0.37 9.14 12.97
CA ARG A 345 0.52 9.50 14.38
C ARG A 345 -0.44 10.61 14.74
N LEU A 346 -1.25 10.42 15.77
CA LEU A 346 -1.98 11.50 16.43
C LEU A 346 -0.98 12.32 17.25
N ALA A 347 -0.74 13.55 16.85
CA ALA A 347 0.18 14.46 17.52
C ALA A 347 -0.49 15.19 18.68
N SER A 348 -1.72 15.67 18.47
CA SER A 348 -2.51 16.32 19.50
C SER A 348 -4.00 16.19 19.26
N LEU A 349 -4.76 16.22 20.34
CA LEU A 349 -6.22 16.32 20.33
C LEU A 349 -6.66 17.38 21.34
N SER A 350 -7.50 18.31 20.90
CA SER A 350 -8.10 19.38 21.69
C SER A 350 -9.62 19.28 21.61
N HIS A 351 -10.28 19.46 22.76
CA HIS A 351 -11.74 19.44 22.89
C HIS A 351 -12.17 20.22 24.14
N GLU A 352 -13.47 20.49 24.28
CA GLU A 352 -14.00 21.09 25.51
C GLU A 352 -13.76 20.15 26.70
N SER A 353 -13.23 20.68 27.82
CA SER A 353 -12.98 19.91 29.03
C SER A 353 -14.26 19.39 29.68
N VAL A 354 -15.35 20.14 29.49
CA VAL A 354 -16.68 19.84 30.00
C VAL A 354 -17.67 19.94 28.86
N TRP A 355 -18.50 18.92 28.70
CA TRP A 355 -19.63 18.92 27.77
C TRP A 355 -20.94 19.04 28.56
N GLU A 356 -21.71 20.11 28.30
CA GLU A 356 -22.91 20.47 29.07
C GLU A 356 -24.22 19.99 28.41
N GLY A 357 -24.12 19.14 27.37
CA GLY A 357 -25.24 18.69 26.55
C GLY A 357 -25.23 19.31 25.15
N GLY A 358 -26.04 18.76 24.24
CA GLY A 358 -26.14 19.21 22.85
C GLY A 358 -26.01 18.08 21.83
N GLN A 359 -26.01 18.42 20.56
CA GLN A 359 -25.94 17.43 19.48
C GLN A 359 -24.53 17.27 18.88
N GLU A 360 -23.59 18.13 19.29
CA GLU A 360 -22.24 18.14 18.75
C GLU A 360 -21.18 18.26 19.87
N PHE A 361 -20.03 17.68 19.62
CA PHE A 361 -18.82 17.82 20.43
C PHE A 361 -17.60 17.92 19.50
N THR A 362 -16.99 19.10 19.44
CA THR A 362 -15.93 19.38 18.46
C THR A 362 -14.59 18.83 18.92
N LEU A 363 -14.02 17.97 18.08
CA LEU A 363 -12.68 17.41 18.23
C LEU A 363 -11.74 18.09 17.23
N THR A 364 -10.76 18.86 17.72
CA THR A 364 -9.68 19.42 16.88
C THR A 364 -8.44 18.57 17.07
N SER A 365 -7.94 17.94 16.01
CA SER A 365 -6.75 17.09 16.09
C SER A 365 -5.69 17.43 15.05
N THR A 366 -4.44 17.20 15.42
CA THR A 366 -3.28 17.26 14.52
C THR A 366 -2.71 15.87 14.36
N TRP A 367 -2.48 15.48 13.11
CA TRP A 367 -1.92 14.20 12.72
C TRP A 367 -0.64 14.40 11.92
N TYR A 368 0.22 13.39 11.95
CA TYR A 368 1.30 13.25 10.97
C TYR A 368 1.09 11.96 10.19
N ASN A 369 1.30 12.01 8.88
CA ASN A 369 1.81 10.85 8.15
C ASN A 369 3.33 10.93 8.18
N GLU A 370 3.97 10.10 9.00
CA GLU A 370 5.43 10.03 9.18
C GLU A 370 6.12 9.10 8.17
N GLY A 371 5.33 8.41 7.34
CA GLY A 371 5.82 7.57 6.25
C GLY A 371 6.22 8.40 5.04
N ASN A 372 6.60 7.73 3.95
CA ASN A 372 7.02 8.34 2.69
C ASN A 372 5.92 8.31 1.62
N ALA A 373 4.76 7.72 1.87
CA ALA A 373 3.63 7.65 0.93
C ALA A 373 2.28 7.72 1.66
N PRO A 374 1.18 8.09 0.98
CA PRO A 374 -0.15 8.02 1.55
C PRO A 374 -0.66 6.56 1.63
N ILE A 375 -1.82 6.39 2.27
CA ILE A 375 -2.59 5.15 2.18
C ILE A 375 -3.40 5.16 0.87
N TYR A 376 -3.51 4.03 0.17
CA TYR A 376 -4.20 3.97 -1.13
C TYR A 376 -5.58 3.32 -1.08
N LEU A 377 -5.84 2.51 -0.06
CA LEU A 377 -7.15 1.88 0.14
C LEU A 377 -8.05 2.76 1.03
N PRO A 378 -9.37 2.72 0.83
CA PRO A 378 -10.30 3.55 1.58
C PRO A 378 -10.45 3.01 3.01
N TYR A 379 -9.91 3.75 3.97
CA TYR A 379 -10.16 3.55 5.40
C TYR A 379 -10.67 4.85 6.01
N THR A 380 -11.41 4.73 7.11
CA THR A 380 -12.10 5.89 7.70
C THR A 380 -11.51 6.21 9.06
N LEU A 381 -11.13 7.46 9.29
CA LEU A 381 -10.79 7.93 10.63
C LEU A 381 -12.08 8.08 11.44
N ALA A 382 -12.15 7.42 12.59
CA ALA A 382 -13.31 7.40 13.46
C ALA A 382 -12.93 7.82 14.89
N PHE A 383 -13.89 8.47 15.55
CA PHE A 383 -13.82 8.83 16.97
C PHE A 383 -15.04 8.28 17.70
N ARG A 384 -14.87 7.95 18.98
CA ARG A 384 -15.97 7.55 19.85
C ARG A 384 -15.76 7.99 21.29
N LEU A 385 -16.87 8.07 22.03
CA LEU A 385 -16.90 8.21 23.47
C LEU A 385 -17.34 6.90 24.10
N VAL A 386 -16.63 6.50 25.15
CA VAL A 386 -16.97 5.33 25.96
C VAL A 386 -17.10 5.71 27.43
N ASP A 387 -18.04 5.07 28.12
CA ASP A 387 -18.20 5.22 29.56
C ASP A 387 -17.17 4.40 30.35
N GLU A 388 -17.25 4.43 31.69
CA GLU A 388 -16.35 3.68 32.58
C GLU A 388 -16.46 2.15 32.40
N ALA A 389 -17.58 1.66 31.88
CA ALA A 389 -17.79 0.25 31.53
C ALA A 389 -17.32 -0.09 30.10
N ASN A 390 -16.67 0.85 29.41
CA ASN A 390 -16.25 0.76 28.00
C ASN A 390 -17.41 0.61 27.00
N LYS A 391 -18.63 0.98 27.37
CA LYS A 391 -19.77 1.01 26.45
C LYS A 391 -19.67 2.27 25.59
N VAL A 392 -19.78 2.09 24.28
CA VAL A 392 -19.84 3.20 23.31
C VAL A 392 -21.15 3.98 23.51
N VAL A 393 -21.04 5.27 23.78
CA VAL A 393 -22.19 6.17 23.99
C VAL A 393 -22.37 7.20 22.87
N ALA A 394 -21.31 7.47 22.11
CA ALA A 394 -21.33 8.28 20.89
C ALA A 394 -20.19 7.83 19.97
N GLN A 395 -20.39 7.87 18.66
CA GLN A 395 -19.38 7.53 17.67
C GLN A 395 -19.67 8.27 16.36
N GLY A 396 -18.62 8.61 15.62
CA GLY A 396 -18.77 9.01 14.24
C GLY A 396 -17.47 8.98 13.46
N ASN A 397 -17.61 9.19 12.15
CA ASN A 397 -16.54 9.12 11.17
C ASN A 397 -16.18 10.54 10.71
N ALA A 398 -14.90 10.87 10.76
CA ALA A 398 -14.41 12.11 10.18
C ALA A 398 -14.65 12.07 8.64
N PRO A 399 -15.04 13.20 8.03
CA PRO A 399 -15.39 13.25 6.60
C PRO A 399 -14.16 13.25 5.67
N GLU A 400 -12.95 13.41 6.23
CA GLU A 400 -11.70 13.49 5.48
C GLU A 400 -11.34 12.15 4.80
N ASP A 401 -10.97 12.23 3.53
CA ASP A 401 -10.36 11.10 2.82
C ASP A 401 -8.87 11.06 3.13
N ILE A 402 -8.48 10.18 4.04
CA ILE A 402 -7.09 10.03 4.49
C ILE A 402 -6.15 9.53 3.41
N ARG A 403 -6.65 9.12 2.23
CA ARG A 403 -5.79 8.84 1.05
C ARG A 403 -5.11 10.10 0.52
N HIS A 404 -5.65 11.28 0.83
CA HIS A 404 -5.02 12.56 0.50
C HIS A 404 -3.98 13.01 1.55
N TRP A 405 -3.80 12.26 2.64
CA TRP A 405 -2.82 12.58 3.68
C TRP A 405 -1.40 12.18 3.26
N LEU A 406 -0.81 13.01 2.39
CA LEU A 406 0.61 12.91 2.00
C LEU A 406 1.54 13.00 3.22
N PRO A 407 2.80 12.55 3.13
CA PRO A 407 3.79 12.72 4.19
C PRO A 407 3.82 14.15 4.76
N GLY A 408 3.73 14.27 6.08
CA GLY A 408 3.67 15.56 6.77
C GLY A 408 2.49 15.74 7.71
N LYS A 409 2.24 16.99 8.10
CA LYS A 409 1.24 17.39 9.10
C LYS A 409 -0.12 17.59 8.45
N HIS A 410 -1.16 17.07 9.10
CA HIS A 410 -2.57 17.26 8.78
C HIS A 410 -3.33 17.75 10.00
N SER A 411 -4.34 18.58 9.80
CA SER A 411 -5.21 19.08 10.88
C SER A 411 -6.65 18.85 10.49
N LEU A 412 -7.46 18.42 11.45
CA LEU A 412 -8.90 18.28 11.26
C LEU A 412 -9.65 18.90 12.45
N SER A 413 -10.81 19.49 12.15
CA SER A 413 -11.81 19.89 13.14
C SER A 413 -13.09 19.11 12.81
N TYR A 414 -13.50 18.25 13.73
CA TYR A 414 -14.61 17.33 13.50
C TYR A 414 -15.70 17.54 14.55
N PRO A 415 -16.90 18.02 14.15
CA PRO A 415 -18.06 18.07 15.03
C PRO A 415 -18.62 16.65 15.18
N MET A 416 -18.21 15.95 16.23
CA MET A 416 -18.64 14.56 16.44
C MET A 416 -20.11 14.54 16.89
N PRO A 417 -20.96 13.69 16.28
CA PRO A 417 -22.36 13.55 16.69
C PRO A 417 -22.51 13.06 18.13
N MET A 418 -23.39 13.72 18.89
CA MET A 418 -23.68 13.41 20.30
C MET A 418 -25.18 13.15 20.52
N PRO A 419 -25.57 12.33 21.52
CA PRO A 419 -26.96 11.92 21.72
C PRO A 419 -27.89 12.98 22.35
N GLY A 420 -27.49 14.26 22.43
CA GLY A 420 -28.28 15.30 23.10
C GLY A 420 -27.97 15.39 24.59
N THR A 421 -28.12 14.27 25.30
CA THR A 421 -27.93 14.18 26.76
C THR A 421 -27.17 12.91 27.14
N LEU A 422 -26.31 13.00 28.14
CA LEU A 422 -25.60 11.86 28.73
C LEU A 422 -25.64 11.94 30.27
N PRO A 423 -25.58 10.81 30.99
CA PRO A 423 -25.39 10.82 32.43
C PRO A 423 -24.13 11.60 32.84
N LYS A 424 -24.20 12.31 33.97
CA LYS A 424 -23.04 13.01 34.53
C LYS A 424 -21.93 12.01 34.83
N GLY A 425 -20.69 12.35 34.46
CA GLY A 425 -19.56 11.45 34.65
C GLY A 425 -18.39 11.78 33.74
N LYS A 426 -17.38 10.92 33.77
CA LYS A 426 -16.22 11.00 32.87
C LYS A 426 -16.36 9.97 31.76
N TYR A 427 -16.06 10.38 30.54
CA TYR A 427 -16.08 9.54 29.35
C TYR A 427 -14.72 9.60 28.68
N ALA A 428 -14.21 8.45 28.26
CA ALA A 428 -12.98 8.40 27.50
C ALA A 428 -13.26 8.68 26.02
N ILE A 429 -12.39 9.47 25.40
CA ILE A 429 -12.39 9.71 23.95
C ILE A 429 -11.41 8.72 23.33
N GLU A 430 -11.86 8.01 22.31
CA GLU A 430 -11.04 7.05 21.58
C GLU A 430 -11.03 7.35 20.09
N ALA A 431 -9.92 6.98 19.43
CA ALA A 431 -9.74 7.13 17.99
C ALA A 431 -9.26 5.83 17.35
N ALA A 432 -9.68 5.57 16.12
CA ALA A 432 -9.20 4.47 15.29
C ALA A 432 -9.32 4.83 13.81
N ILE A 433 -8.51 4.21 12.96
CA ILE A 433 -8.80 4.15 11.52
C ILE A 433 -9.38 2.77 11.22
N VAL A 434 -10.61 2.75 10.71
CA VAL A 434 -11.46 1.57 10.58
C VAL A 434 -11.68 1.18 9.13
N ASP A 435 -11.95 -0.10 8.89
CA ASP A 435 -12.46 -0.61 7.62
C ASP A 435 -13.96 -0.31 7.43
N LYS A 436 -14.55 -0.76 6.31
CA LYS A 436 -15.96 -0.52 6.00
C LYS A 436 -16.94 -1.17 6.99
N THR A 437 -16.49 -2.15 7.76
CA THR A 437 -17.29 -2.82 8.79
C THR A 437 -17.24 -2.08 10.13
N GLY A 438 -16.37 -1.06 10.24
CA GLY A 438 -16.13 -0.32 11.48
C GLY A 438 -15.10 -0.98 12.41
N ALA A 439 -14.43 -2.05 11.96
CA ALA A 439 -13.38 -2.69 12.73
C ALA A 439 -12.08 -1.89 12.63
N ALA A 440 -11.39 -1.71 13.76
CA ALA A 440 -10.09 -1.03 13.79
C ALA A 440 -9.07 -1.84 12.98
N ARG A 441 -8.50 -1.20 11.95
CA ARG A 441 -7.70 -1.88 10.93
C ARG A 441 -6.27 -1.34 10.85
N ILE A 442 -6.10 -0.04 11.06
CA ILE A 442 -4.81 0.62 10.94
C ILE A 442 -4.28 1.01 12.32
N ASN A 443 -3.06 0.59 12.61
CA ASN A 443 -2.34 0.94 13.82
C ASN A 443 -1.77 2.37 13.71
N PHE A 444 -1.90 3.15 14.79
CA PHE A 444 -1.22 4.42 14.93
C PHE A 444 0.19 4.23 15.48
N ALA A 445 1.11 5.13 15.13
CA ALA A 445 2.43 5.28 15.74
C ALA A 445 2.34 5.98 17.12
N ASN A 446 1.38 5.56 17.95
CA ASN A 446 1.12 6.04 19.30
C ASN A 446 1.06 4.88 20.28
N GLU A 447 1.40 5.12 21.54
CA GLU A 447 1.09 4.19 22.64
C GLU A 447 -0.41 4.26 22.99
N GLY A 448 -0.89 3.37 23.88
CA GLY A 448 -2.27 3.42 24.39
C GLY A 448 -3.33 2.69 23.54
N LYS A 449 -2.89 1.82 22.62
CA LYS A 449 -3.76 0.90 21.89
C LYS A 449 -4.47 -0.05 22.86
N GLN A 450 -5.80 -0.13 22.75
CA GLN A 450 -6.65 -1.05 23.49
C GLN A 450 -6.72 -2.41 22.78
N SER A 451 -7.22 -3.45 23.47
CA SER A 451 -7.33 -4.81 22.92
C SER A 451 -8.24 -4.92 21.70
N ASN A 452 -9.19 -4.00 21.54
CA ASN A 452 -10.08 -3.89 20.38
C ASN A 452 -9.53 -3.04 19.23
N GLY A 453 -8.27 -2.59 19.33
CA GLY A 453 -7.59 -1.81 18.30
C GLY A 453 -7.79 -0.29 18.35
N TRP A 454 -8.71 0.21 19.18
CA TRP A 454 -8.90 1.65 19.38
C TRP A 454 -7.84 2.23 20.31
N TYR A 455 -7.56 3.52 20.18
CA TYR A 455 -6.60 4.23 21.02
C TYR A 455 -7.36 5.13 21.98
N ARG A 456 -7.13 4.95 23.29
CA ARG A 456 -7.68 5.84 24.31
C ARG A 456 -6.81 7.08 24.41
N VAL A 457 -7.34 8.21 23.96
CA VAL A 457 -6.53 9.41 23.68
C VAL A 457 -6.75 10.52 24.70
N SER A 458 -7.97 10.72 25.18
CA SER A 458 -8.33 11.77 26.14
C SER A 458 -9.57 11.38 26.95
N ALA A 459 -10.06 12.29 27.79
CA ALA A 459 -11.33 12.15 28.50
C ALA A 459 -12.06 13.49 28.61
N VAL A 460 -13.39 13.45 28.59
CA VAL A 460 -14.28 14.61 28.78
C VAL A 460 -15.19 14.39 29.99
N THR A 461 -15.52 15.47 30.70
CA THR A 461 -16.51 15.43 31.79
C THR A 461 -17.86 15.88 31.27
N VAL A 462 -18.90 15.08 31.47
CA VAL A 462 -20.30 15.45 31.21
C VAL A 462 -20.92 16.00 32.51
N LYS A 463 -21.59 17.15 32.42
CA LYS A 463 -22.19 17.83 33.59
C LYS A 463 -23.71 17.80 33.62
#